data_AF-A0A917HVH1-F1
#
_entry.id   AF-A0A917HVH1-F1
#
_cell.length_a   1.000
_cell.length_b   1.000
_cell.length_c   1.000
_cell.angle_alpha   90.00
_cell.angle_beta   90.00
_cell.angle_gamma   90.00
#
_symmetry.space_group_name_H-M   'P 1'
#
loop_
_entity.id
_entity.type
_entity.pdbx_description
1 polymer ?
#
loop_
_entity_poly.entity_id
_entity_poly.type
_entity_poly.pdbx_seq_one_letter_code
_entity_poly.pdbx_strand_id
1 'polypeptide(L)'
;MRRIIYSFFLLSILSLSTLSSQDIARDSVNIKQLSLSNNNTWALGAGGLNFIMHGDLRSIGTGSLGNFYNFGGYIYADKMFNPLLGMEIKANYFKISGGAQYFSNVYDILYIDKTKITDNLYFEGAAYGLELNLIMSFSNLYKKYSQNWNISGYFGAGFQLYDSALFEKAADGSINKLIDFGTNPTRNNKSAASSIYLSAQLGLKRKISNRVDVELRSGIYFNNEDHLDATISNKQDWETFFLTGIGLVVKLGRENVFSIWGEESVKAEPFKVQDGDKDGVIDELDLEPDTPLGVMVYGNGKAIDTDADGLADYKDDCPFVKGPISNQGCPIKVEEVKVVSPVIHQQINVLAASIYFETDSDHLKEVSYATLDEIISIMKNDAISKFVIEGHTDNTNSNTYNLSLSQKRANQVKAYFIKSGIDSNRLKAIGYGEERPKYSNETQGSRQLNRRVEIKPISENDFNQLNEIEIEKPKQIAKTIKPSSSSDFSTSIHEVKKGENLYRISLANKISLERLLTDNNLKEDAVISVGQKIKIIKQLYHTVKKGDTLYSIALRYHISVNALKSINQLTNNSIFLGQKLKITKQ
;
A
#
# COMPACT_ATOMS: atom_id res chain seq x y z
N MET A 1 -14.22 -2.94 -32.92
CA MET A 1 -12.80 -3.21 -32.59
C MET A 1 -11.96 -1.99 -32.26
N ARG A 2 -12.14 -0.81 -32.88
CA ARG A 2 -11.44 0.43 -32.48
C ARG A 2 -11.45 0.70 -30.96
N ARG A 3 -12.60 0.57 -30.30
CA ARG A 3 -12.72 0.73 -28.84
C ARG A 3 -11.97 -0.33 -28.02
N ILE A 4 -11.87 -1.56 -28.52
CA ILE A 4 -11.16 -2.65 -27.83
C ILE A 4 -9.65 -2.44 -27.95
N ILE A 5 -9.17 -1.98 -29.11
CA ILE A 5 -7.76 -1.65 -29.34
C ILE A 5 -7.34 -0.42 -28.51
N TYR A 6 -8.16 0.64 -28.46
CA TYR A 6 -7.92 1.77 -27.56
C TYR A 6 -7.99 1.38 -26.08
N SER A 7 -8.90 0.48 -25.70
CA SER A 7 -8.97 -0.02 -24.33
C SER A 7 -7.78 -0.90 -23.95
N PHE A 8 -7.24 -1.72 -24.86
CA PHE A 8 -6.01 -2.50 -24.62
C PHE A 8 -4.76 -1.61 -24.58
N PHE A 9 -4.69 -0.58 -25.43
CA PHE A 9 -3.60 0.39 -25.43
C PHE A 9 -3.65 1.34 -24.22
N LEU A 10 -4.85 1.70 -23.74
CA LEU A 10 -5.00 2.38 -22.45
C LEU A 10 -4.70 1.42 -21.29
N LEU A 11 -5.09 0.14 -21.35
CA LEU A 11 -4.74 -0.82 -20.29
C LEU A 11 -3.22 -1.04 -20.21
N SER A 12 -2.50 -1.07 -21.33
CA SER A 12 -1.03 -1.20 -21.34
C SER A 12 -0.32 0.06 -20.83
N ILE A 13 -0.85 1.25 -21.12
CA ILE A 13 -0.31 2.53 -20.60
C ILE A 13 -0.69 2.72 -19.11
N LEU A 14 -1.91 2.38 -18.69
CA LEU A 14 -2.33 2.43 -17.29
C LEU A 14 -1.61 1.39 -16.43
N SER A 15 -1.27 0.22 -16.96
CA SER A 15 -0.45 -0.78 -16.26
C SER A 15 1.04 -0.43 -16.21
N LEU A 16 1.54 0.43 -17.12
CA LEU A 16 2.90 0.97 -17.02
C LEU A 16 3.01 2.14 -16.02
N SER A 17 1.93 2.89 -15.77
CA SER A 17 1.95 4.04 -14.86
C SER A 17 1.70 3.72 -13.38
N THR A 18 1.38 2.47 -13.03
CA THR A 18 1.14 2.04 -11.63
C THR A 18 2.25 1.20 -11.03
N LEU A 19 3.34 0.91 -11.76
CA LEU A 19 4.59 0.42 -11.16
C LEU A 19 5.46 1.58 -10.63
N SER A 20 4.88 2.42 -9.79
CA SER A 20 5.65 3.28 -8.88
C SER A 20 5.08 3.16 -7.47
N SER A 21 5.84 2.44 -6.62
CA SER A 21 5.75 2.42 -5.15
C SER A 21 4.35 2.51 -4.53
N GLN A 22 3.68 1.37 -4.43
CA GLN A 22 2.92 1.06 -3.21
C GLN A 22 3.57 -0.16 -2.56
N ASP A 23 4.18 0.06 -1.40
CA ASP A 23 4.58 -0.98 -0.46
C ASP A 23 3.32 -1.73 -0.01
N ILE A 24 2.91 -2.73 -0.79
CA ILE A 24 2.03 -3.80 -0.31
C ILE A 24 2.85 -4.55 0.73
N ALA A 25 2.33 -4.56 1.95
CA ALA A 25 2.91 -5.26 3.09
C ALA A 25 3.33 -6.67 2.67
N ARG A 26 4.61 -6.97 2.87
CA ARG A 26 5.21 -8.29 2.68
C ARG A 26 4.62 -9.28 3.69
N ASP A 27 3.48 -9.89 3.35
CA ASP A 27 3.29 -11.30 3.64
C ASP A 27 4.05 -12.04 2.55
N SER A 28 5.28 -12.43 2.88
CA SER A 28 6.14 -13.21 2.03
C SER A 28 5.48 -14.55 1.73
N VAL A 29 4.75 -14.63 0.63
CA VAL A 29 4.55 -15.91 -0.05
C VAL A 29 5.97 -16.41 -0.31
N ASN A 30 6.39 -17.44 0.41
CA ASN A 30 7.66 -18.09 0.22
C ASN A 30 7.56 -18.98 -1.02
N ILE A 31 7.05 -18.44 -2.14
CA ILE A 31 7.44 -18.94 -3.45
C ILE A 31 8.94 -18.76 -3.43
N LYS A 32 9.70 -19.85 -3.26
CA LYS A 32 11.17 -19.86 -3.37
C LYS A 32 11.51 -18.91 -4.49
N GLN A 33 11.93 -17.69 -4.11
CA GLN A 33 12.05 -16.58 -5.03
C GLN A 33 12.92 -17.14 -6.14
N LEU A 34 12.40 -17.22 -7.38
CA LEU A 34 13.16 -17.80 -8.49
C LEU A 34 14.37 -16.90 -8.65
N SER A 35 15.44 -17.31 -7.97
CA SER A 35 16.53 -16.43 -7.64
C SER A 35 17.27 -16.17 -8.93
N LEU A 36 17.29 -14.91 -9.35
CA LEU A 36 18.12 -14.43 -10.45
C LEU A 36 19.59 -14.35 -10.05
N SER A 37 19.94 -14.66 -8.80
CA SER A 37 21.33 -14.58 -8.35
C SER A 37 22.15 -15.63 -9.12
N ASN A 38 22.97 -15.15 -10.06
CA ASN A 38 23.94 -15.90 -10.87
C ASN A 38 23.42 -16.48 -12.21
N ASN A 39 22.53 -15.79 -12.93
CA ASN A 39 22.16 -16.16 -14.30
C ASN A 39 22.33 -15.02 -15.31
N ASN A 40 22.72 -15.36 -16.53
CA ASN A 40 22.71 -14.44 -17.67
C ASN A 40 21.25 -14.14 -18.07
N THR A 41 20.92 -12.88 -18.27
CA THR A 41 19.55 -12.43 -18.60
C THR A 41 19.39 -11.91 -20.02
N TRP A 42 20.49 -11.58 -20.70
CA TRP A 42 20.48 -11.03 -22.05
C TRP A 42 20.85 -12.08 -23.10
N ALA A 43 20.14 -12.09 -24.22
CA ALA A 43 20.50 -12.90 -25.39
C ALA A 43 20.27 -12.11 -26.68
N LEU A 44 21.06 -12.41 -27.71
CA LEU A 44 20.91 -11.87 -29.05
C LEU A 44 20.59 -13.01 -30.02
N GLY A 45 19.53 -12.87 -30.80
CA GLY A 45 19.15 -13.83 -31.81
C GLY A 45 19.25 -13.25 -33.21
N ALA A 46 19.59 -14.08 -34.18
CA ALA A 46 19.53 -13.75 -35.60
C ALA A 46 19.21 -14.99 -36.43
N GLY A 47 18.44 -14.82 -37.51
CA GLY A 47 18.03 -15.95 -38.34
C GLY A 47 17.37 -15.56 -39.65
N GLY A 48 17.08 -16.58 -40.46
CA GLY A 48 16.29 -16.46 -41.67
C GLY A 48 14.81 -16.67 -41.37
N LEU A 49 13.95 -16.02 -42.15
CA LEU A 49 12.50 -16.18 -42.04
C LEU A 49 11.86 -16.41 -43.41
N ASN A 50 10.74 -17.11 -43.38
CA ASN A 50 9.81 -17.27 -44.48
C ASN A 50 8.49 -16.58 -44.13
N PHE A 51 7.95 -15.83 -45.08
CA PHE A 51 6.67 -15.13 -44.99
C PHE A 51 5.62 -15.84 -45.84
N ILE A 52 4.41 -15.97 -45.30
CA ILE A 52 3.25 -16.53 -46.00
C ILE A 52 2.07 -15.58 -45.77
N MET A 53 1.58 -14.99 -46.87
CA MET A 53 0.40 -14.13 -46.85
C MET A 53 -0.89 -14.93 -46.81
N HIS A 54 -1.84 -14.48 -46.00
CA HIS A 54 -3.22 -14.96 -45.97
C HIS A 54 -4.20 -13.79 -45.86
N GLY A 55 -4.36 -13.05 -46.96
CA GLY A 55 -5.32 -11.95 -47.12
C GLY A 55 -6.23 -12.18 -48.31
N ASP A 56 -6.51 -11.10 -49.05
CA ASP A 56 -7.19 -11.15 -50.34
C ASP A 56 -6.32 -11.86 -51.38
N LEU A 57 -5.01 -11.57 -51.37
CA LEU A 57 -4.00 -12.36 -52.07
C LEU A 57 -3.28 -13.30 -51.11
N ARG A 58 -2.82 -14.45 -51.62
CA ARG A 58 -2.22 -15.53 -50.81
C ARG A 58 -0.90 -15.97 -51.39
N SER A 59 0.03 -16.39 -50.54
CA SER A 59 1.30 -16.93 -51.04
C SER A 59 1.20 -18.40 -51.50
N ILE A 60 0.16 -19.14 -51.07
CA ILE A 60 0.00 -20.58 -51.37
C ILE A 60 -1.36 -20.82 -52.03
N GLY A 61 -1.39 -21.68 -53.05
CA GLY A 61 -2.65 -22.15 -53.67
C GLY A 61 -3.25 -21.20 -54.70
N THR A 62 -2.43 -20.40 -55.37
CA THR A 62 -2.75 -19.30 -56.31
C THR A 62 -3.06 -19.75 -57.75
N GLY A 63 -3.59 -20.95 -57.93
CA GLY A 63 -3.98 -21.46 -59.26
C GLY A 63 -2.84 -21.48 -60.28
N SER A 64 -3.00 -20.76 -61.40
CA SER A 64 -2.09 -20.73 -62.55
C SER A 64 -0.75 -20.02 -62.28
N LEU A 65 -0.67 -19.21 -61.23
CA LEU A 65 0.52 -18.44 -60.88
C LEU A 65 1.54 -19.24 -60.05
N GLY A 66 1.10 -20.33 -59.39
CA GLY A 66 1.94 -21.15 -58.53
C GLY A 66 2.33 -20.49 -57.20
N ASN A 67 2.92 -21.26 -56.29
CA ASN A 67 3.21 -20.78 -54.93
C ASN A 67 4.34 -19.74 -54.91
N PHE A 68 4.16 -18.73 -54.06
CA PHE A 68 5.12 -17.67 -53.81
C PHE A 68 5.91 -17.96 -52.53
N TYR A 69 7.24 -17.93 -52.64
CA TYR A 69 8.15 -18.17 -51.51
C TYR A 69 8.86 -16.87 -51.13
N ASN A 70 8.49 -16.34 -49.98
CA ASN A 70 8.99 -15.08 -49.49
C ASN A 70 10.03 -15.29 -48.41
N PHE A 71 11.25 -14.82 -48.61
CA PHE A 71 12.34 -14.99 -47.67
C PHE A 71 12.82 -13.65 -47.11
N GLY A 72 13.41 -13.71 -45.93
CA GLY A 72 13.91 -12.57 -45.20
C GLY A 72 14.82 -12.98 -44.06
N GLY A 73 15.06 -12.05 -43.15
CA GLY A 73 15.81 -12.29 -41.93
C GLY A 73 15.33 -11.44 -40.77
N TYR A 74 15.73 -11.83 -39.56
CA TYR A 74 15.42 -11.11 -38.35
C TYR A 74 16.63 -11.06 -37.42
N ILE A 75 16.63 -10.05 -36.57
CA ILE A 75 17.52 -9.93 -35.42
C ILE A 75 16.68 -9.55 -34.20
N TYR A 76 17.08 -9.98 -33.01
CA TYR A 76 16.42 -9.57 -31.78
C TYR A 76 17.36 -9.52 -30.59
N ALA A 77 16.93 -8.80 -29.56
CA ALA A 77 17.55 -8.78 -28.25
C ALA A 77 16.52 -9.14 -27.18
N ASP A 78 16.81 -10.19 -26.42
CA ASP A 78 16.02 -10.66 -25.30
C ASP A 78 16.59 -10.14 -23.98
N LYS A 79 15.70 -9.80 -23.05
CA LYS A 79 16.01 -9.57 -21.64
C LYS A 79 15.01 -10.34 -20.77
N MET A 80 15.45 -11.41 -20.14
CA MET A 80 14.66 -12.16 -19.16
C MET A 80 14.64 -11.43 -17.82
N PHE A 81 13.45 -11.26 -17.24
CA PHE A 81 13.27 -10.72 -15.89
C PHE A 81 13.33 -11.80 -14.83
N ASN A 82 12.91 -13.02 -15.16
CA ASN A 82 13.03 -14.23 -14.36
C ASN A 82 13.01 -15.44 -15.33
N PRO A 83 13.14 -16.70 -14.87
CA PRO A 83 13.10 -17.85 -15.77
C PRO A 83 11.78 -18.05 -16.54
N LEU A 84 10.69 -17.40 -16.13
CA LEU A 84 9.37 -17.50 -16.76
C LEU A 84 9.09 -16.35 -17.73
N LEU A 85 9.44 -15.12 -17.38
CA LEU A 85 9.04 -13.89 -18.07
C LEU A 85 10.24 -13.07 -18.54
N GLY A 86 10.11 -12.48 -19.72
CA GLY A 86 11.09 -11.57 -20.30
C GLY A 86 10.48 -10.62 -21.33
N MET A 87 11.31 -9.79 -21.92
CA MET A 87 10.94 -8.90 -23.03
C MET A 87 11.92 -9.07 -24.19
N GLU A 88 11.44 -8.86 -25.40
CA GLU A 88 12.22 -8.93 -26.64
C GLU A 88 11.94 -7.69 -27.49
N ILE A 89 13.00 -7.13 -28.07
CA ILE A 89 12.91 -6.18 -29.18
C ILE A 89 13.43 -6.88 -30.43
N LYS A 90 12.62 -6.92 -31.48
CA LYS A 90 12.89 -7.67 -32.72
C LYS A 90 12.76 -6.76 -33.93
N ALA A 91 13.71 -6.85 -34.85
CA ALA A 91 13.65 -6.23 -36.16
C ALA A 91 13.62 -7.31 -37.24
N ASN A 92 12.73 -7.13 -38.23
CA ASN A 92 12.50 -8.09 -39.30
C ASN A 92 12.63 -7.39 -40.66
N TYR A 93 13.17 -8.09 -41.65
CA TYR A 93 13.10 -7.74 -43.05
C TYR A 93 12.62 -8.96 -43.83
N PHE A 94 11.66 -8.79 -44.72
CA PHE A 94 11.21 -9.88 -45.59
C PHE A 94 10.61 -9.37 -46.89
N LYS A 95 10.78 -10.16 -47.95
CA LYS A 95 10.00 -9.98 -49.17
C LYS A 95 8.55 -10.36 -48.90
N ILE A 96 7.63 -9.78 -49.64
CA ILE A 96 6.21 -10.10 -49.61
C ILE A 96 5.74 -10.31 -51.05
N SER A 97 4.98 -11.38 -51.26
CA SER A 97 4.38 -11.67 -52.56
C SER A 97 3.29 -12.72 -52.40
N GLY A 98 2.33 -12.67 -53.31
CA GLY A 98 1.19 -13.56 -53.34
C GLY A 98 0.34 -13.29 -54.56
N GLY A 99 -0.60 -14.19 -54.83
CA GLY A 99 -1.44 -14.14 -56.00
C GLY A 99 -2.91 -14.38 -55.68
N ALA A 100 -3.70 -14.16 -56.72
CA ALA A 100 -5.13 -14.44 -56.76
C ALA A 100 -5.41 -15.93 -56.52
N GLN A 101 -6.54 -16.23 -55.88
CA GLN A 101 -7.05 -17.59 -55.76
C GLN A 101 -8.52 -17.64 -56.17
N TYR A 102 -8.77 -18.05 -57.42
CA TYR A 102 -10.12 -18.28 -57.96
C TYR A 102 -11.08 -17.12 -57.65
N PHE A 103 -10.73 -15.90 -58.08
CA PHE A 103 -11.61 -14.75 -57.86
C PHE A 103 -12.92 -14.98 -58.63
N SER A 104 -14.04 -15.03 -57.89
CA SER A 104 -15.35 -14.96 -58.53
C SER A 104 -15.58 -13.56 -59.12
N ASN A 105 -16.59 -13.38 -59.96
CA ASN A 105 -16.94 -12.10 -60.61
C ASN A 105 -17.33 -10.95 -59.63
N VAL A 106 -16.96 -11.01 -58.35
CA VAL A 106 -17.47 -10.17 -57.24
C VAL A 106 -16.32 -9.71 -56.32
N TYR A 107 -15.20 -9.28 -56.90
CA TYR A 107 -14.15 -8.58 -56.16
C TYR A 107 -13.93 -7.25 -56.87
N ASP A 108 -14.20 -6.14 -56.19
CA ASP A 108 -13.86 -4.80 -56.66
C ASP A 108 -12.53 -4.42 -55.99
N ILE A 109 -11.44 -4.32 -56.76
CA ILE A 109 -10.19 -3.77 -56.24
C ILE A 109 -10.28 -2.25 -56.31
N LEU A 110 -10.25 -1.60 -55.14
CA LEU A 110 -10.22 -0.15 -55.09
C LEU A 110 -8.98 0.40 -55.82
N TYR A 111 -9.14 1.57 -56.45
CA TYR A 111 -8.12 2.31 -57.22
C TYR A 111 -7.75 1.76 -58.60
N ILE A 112 -8.41 0.71 -59.09
CA ILE A 112 -8.27 0.22 -60.48
C ILE A 112 -9.61 0.40 -61.20
N ASP A 113 -9.61 1.10 -62.34
CA ASP A 113 -10.79 1.25 -63.19
C ASP A 113 -10.98 0.02 -64.10
N LYS A 114 -11.19 -1.17 -63.49
CA LYS A 114 -11.44 -2.43 -64.21
C LYS A 114 -12.66 -3.15 -63.64
N THR A 115 -13.61 -3.48 -64.52
CA THR A 115 -14.87 -4.17 -64.17
C THR A 115 -14.77 -5.70 -64.09
N LYS A 116 -13.63 -6.29 -64.47
CA LYS A 116 -13.33 -7.72 -64.29
C LYS A 116 -11.87 -7.92 -63.94
N ILE A 117 -11.65 -8.60 -62.82
CA ILE A 117 -10.34 -9.02 -62.33
C ILE A 117 -10.04 -10.44 -62.80
N THR A 118 -8.81 -10.67 -63.26
CA THR A 118 -8.35 -11.98 -63.72
C THR A 118 -7.64 -12.74 -62.60
N ASP A 119 -7.64 -14.08 -62.67
CA ASP A 119 -6.88 -14.95 -61.76
C ASP A 119 -5.34 -14.82 -61.91
N ASN A 120 -4.88 -13.88 -62.75
CA ASN A 120 -3.47 -13.63 -63.03
C ASN A 120 -2.91 -12.40 -62.26
N LEU A 121 -3.65 -11.92 -61.26
CA LEU A 121 -3.16 -10.88 -60.36
C LEU A 121 -2.18 -11.42 -59.33
N TYR A 122 -1.11 -10.69 -59.11
CA TYR A 122 -0.16 -10.96 -58.03
C TYR A 122 0.47 -9.66 -57.54
N PHE A 123 0.97 -9.68 -56.31
CA PHE A 123 1.69 -8.57 -55.72
C PHE A 123 3.12 -8.97 -55.37
N GLU A 124 4.00 -7.97 -55.35
CA GLU A 124 5.39 -8.11 -54.88
C GLU A 124 5.81 -6.87 -54.09
N GLY A 125 6.71 -7.04 -53.13
CA GLY A 125 7.31 -5.95 -52.36
C GLY A 125 8.26 -6.48 -51.29
N ALA A 126 8.58 -5.60 -50.34
CA ALA A 126 9.31 -5.90 -49.13
C ALA A 126 8.71 -5.18 -47.92
N ALA A 127 8.99 -5.70 -46.74
CA ALA A 127 8.58 -5.10 -45.48
C ALA A 127 9.74 -5.07 -44.47
N TYR A 128 9.78 -3.99 -43.70
CA TYR A 128 10.69 -3.77 -42.57
C TYR A 128 9.85 -3.61 -41.32
N GLY A 129 9.96 -4.55 -40.39
CA GLY A 129 9.19 -4.57 -39.14
C GLY A 129 10.07 -4.30 -37.92
N LEU A 130 9.54 -3.57 -36.95
CA LEU A 130 10.08 -3.45 -35.60
C LEU A 130 9.00 -3.87 -34.59
N GLU A 131 9.35 -4.71 -33.65
CA GLU A 131 8.41 -5.41 -32.79
C GLU A 131 8.90 -5.46 -31.35
N LEU A 132 7.96 -5.30 -30.41
CA LEU A 132 8.18 -5.47 -28.99
C LEU A 132 7.33 -6.63 -28.49
N ASN A 133 7.97 -7.62 -27.87
CA ASN A 133 7.36 -8.87 -27.44
C ASN A 133 7.53 -9.09 -25.94
N LEU A 134 6.49 -9.62 -25.29
CA LEU A 134 6.56 -10.28 -24.00
C LEU A 134 6.93 -11.76 -24.23
N ILE A 135 7.94 -12.23 -23.51
CA ILE A 135 8.39 -13.63 -23.53
C ILE A 135 7.76 -14.36 -22.35
N MET A 136 7.19 -15.54 -22.61
CA MET A 136 6.68 -16.46 -21.58
C MET A 136 7.21 -17.88 -21.82
N SER A 137 8.01 -18.41 -20.91
CA SER A 137 8.61 -19.74 -20.99
C SER A 137 7.65 -20.82 -20.49
N PHE A 138 7.02 -21.57 -21.41
CA PHE A 138 6.08 -22.64 -21.06
C PHE A 138 6.78 -23.86 -20.45
N SER A 139 8.02 -24.16 -20.88
CA SER A 139 8.77 -25.28 -20.30
C SER A 139 9.00 -25.10 -18.81
N ASN A 140 9.22 -23.86 -18.38
CA ASN A 140 9.49 -23.54 -16.98
C ASN A 140 8.22 -23.43 -16.11
N LEU A 141 7.02 -23.54 -16.71
CA LEU A 141 5.75 -23.68 -15.97
C LEU A 141 5.56 -25.11 -15.43
N TYR A 142 5.96 -26.14 -16.21
CA TYR A 142 5.72 -27.55 -15.88
C TYR A 142 6.95 -28.28 -15.32
N LYS A 143 8.16 -27.86 -15.72
CA LYS A 143 9.42 -28.33 -15.14
C LYS A 143 10.26 -27.10 -14.86
N LYS A 144 10.55 -26.85 -13.59
CA LYS A 144 11.29 -25.65 -13.13
C LYS A 144 12.61 -25.42 -13.88
N TYR A 145 13.20 -26.48 -14.45
CA TYR A 145 14.47 -26.45 -15.18
C TYR A 145 14.43 -27.39 -16.39
N SER A 146 14.34 -26.85 -17.60
CA SER A 146 14.52 -27.64 -18.82
C SER A 146 15.99 -27.65 -19.25
N GLN A 147 16.54 -28.83 -19.58
CA GLN A 147 17.98 -28.98 -19.80
C GLN A 147 18.40 -28.88 -21.28
N ASN A 148 17.54 -29.29 -22.22
CA ASN A 148 17.90 -29.42 -23.64
C ASN A 148 16.96 -28.72 -24.61
N TRP A 149 15.67 -28.62 -24.27
CA TRP A 149 14.63 -28.01 -25.11
C TRP A 149 13.82 -26.99 -24.34
N ASN A 150 13.57 -25.82 -24.91
CA ASN A 150 12.71 -24.82 -24.30
C ASN A 150 11.62 -24.42 -25.29
N ILE A 151 10.38 -24.40 -24.79
CA ILE A 151 9.21 -23.90 -25.52
C ILE A 151 8.79 -22.59 -24.86
N SER A 152 8.69 -21.53 -25.66
CA SER A 152 8.31 -20.19 -25.20
C SER A 152 7.28 -19.57 -26.13
N GLY A 153 6.31 -18.86 -25.55
CA GLY A 153 5.40 -17.98 -26.26
C GLY A 153 5.94 -16.55 -26.31
N TYR A 154 5.74 -15.87 -27.43
CA TYR A 154 6.09 -14.47 -27.63
C TYR A 154 4.83 -13.73 -28.09
N PHE A 155 4.44 -12.70 -27.35
CA PHE A 155 3.22 -11.95 -27.63
C PHE A 155 3.54 -10.47 -27.68
N GLY A 156 3.16 -9.80 -28.76
CA GLY A 156 3.60 -8.43 -28.93
C GLY A 156 2.83 -7.63 -29.95
N ALA A 157 3.35 -6.42 -30.13
CA ALA A 157 2.87 -5.47 -31.11
C ALA A 157 4.08 -4.97 -31.91
N GLY A 158 3.87 -4.79 -33.21
CA GLY A 158 4.90 -4.28 -34.09
C GLY A 158 4.38 -3.23 -35.06
N PHE A 159 5.33 -2.51 -35.62
CA PHE A 159 5.13 -1.53 -36.67
C PHE A 159 5.96 -1.96 -37.87
N GLN A 160 5.40 -1.87 -39.07
CA GLN A 160 6.13 -2.15 -40.31
C GLN A 160 5.96 -1.06 -41.34
N LEU A 161 7.00 -0.89 -42.15
CA LEU A 161 7.01 -0.15 -43.40
C LEU A 161 7.07 -1.14 -44.56
N TYR A 162 6.32 -0.92 -45.63
CA TYR A 162 6.30 -1.81 -46.79
C TYR A 162 6.09 -1.06 -48.10
N ASP A 163 6.41 -1.70 -49.22
CA ASP A 163 6.36 -1.13 -50.58
C ASP A 163 5.68 -2.07 -51.59
N SER A 164 4.53 -2.63 -51.21
CA SER A 164 3.75 -3.55 -52.05
C SER A 164 3.32 -2.91 -53.37
N ALA A 165 3.49 -3.63 -54.47
CA ALA A 165 3.01 -3.25 -55.79
C ALA A 165 2.20 -4.39 -56.40
N LEU A 166 1.12 -4.03 -57.10
CA LEU A 166 0.18 -4.96 -57.73
C LEU A 166 0.47 -5.08 -59.23
N PHE A 167 0.47 -6.31 -59.73
CA PHE A 167 0.76 -6.67 -61.10
C PHE A 167 -0.31 -7.60 -61.68
N GLU A 168 -0.47 -7.56 -63.00
CA GLU A 168 -1.27 -8.51 -63.77
C GLU A 168 -0.42 -9.16 -64.84
N LYS A 169 -0.47 -10.50 -64.93
CA LYS A 169 0.14 -11.25 -66.03
C LYS A 169 -0.88 -11.44 -67.16
N ALA A 170 -0.62 -10.79 -68.29
CA ALA A 170 -1.47 -10.91 -69.47
C ALA A 170 -1.31 -12.27 -70.16
N ALA A 171 -2.28 -12.61 -71.03
CA ALA A 171 -2.30 -13.90 -71.76
C ALA A 171 -1.10 -14.10 -72.70
N ASP A 172 -0.45 -13.01 -73.14
CA ASP A 172 0.77 -13.01 -73.95
C ASP A 172 2.06 -13.15 -73.11
N GLY A 173 1.93 -13.22 -71.78
CA GLY A 173 3.04 -13.31 -70.83
C GLY A 173 3.62 -11.95 -70.40
N SER A 174 3.12 -10.82 -70.92
CA SER A 174 3.54 -9.49 -70.45
C SER A 174 3.09 -9.22 -69.01
N ILE A 175 3.91 -8.48 -68.27
CA ILE A 175 3.63 -8.08 -66.88
C ILE A 175 3.25 -6.61 -66.87
N ASN A 176 2.02 -6.32 -66.47
CA ASN A 176 1.50 -4.97 -66.35
C ASN A 176 1.43 -4.57 -64.87
N LYS A 177 2.18 -3.55 -64.48
CA LYS A 177 2.07 -2.95 -63.15
C LYS A 177 0.79 -2.12 -63.07
N LEU A 178 -0.12 -2.48 -62.18
CA LEU A 178 -1.41 -1.81 -62.04
C LEU A 178 -1.33 -0.66 -61.04
N ILE A 179 -0.79 -0.91 -59.84
CA ILE A 179 -0.66 0.09 -58.77
C ILE A 179 0.65 -0.13 -58.01
N ASP A 180 1.24 0.97 -57.52
CA ASP A 180 2.35 0.97 -56.58
C ASP A 180 1.90 1.57 -55.24
N PHE A 181 1.81 0.75 -54.18
CA PHE A 181 1.46 1.25 -52.85
C PHE A 181 2.67 1.78 -52.08
N GLY A 182 3.90 1.57 -52.58
CA GLY A 182 5.11 2.24 -52.09
C GLY A 182 5.15 3.74 -52.43
N THR A 183 4.45 4.18 -53.48
CA THR A 183 4.41 5.59 -53.95
C THR A 183 3.00 6.17 -54.14
N ASN A 184 1.98 5.58 -53.47
CA ASN A 184 0.57 5.80 -53.81
C ASN A 184 0.10 7.29 -53.86
N PRO A 185 -0.48 7.76 -54.99
CA PRO A 185 -1.02 9.12 -55.14
C PRO A 185 -2.33 9.42 -54.37
N THR A 186 -3.03 8.44 -53.77
CA THR A 186 -4.28 8.69 -53.00
C THR A 186 -4.09 8.79 -51.49
N ARG A 187 -2.88 8.60 -50.95
CA ARG A 187 -2.57 8.88 -49.54
C ARG A 187 -2.08 10.33 -49.39
N ASN A 188 -3.01 11.28 -49.35
CA ASN A 188 -2.74 12.71 -49.13
C ASN A 188 -1.65 12.90 -48.04
N ASN A 189 -0.43 13.27 -48.45
CA ASN A 189 0.75 13.63 -47.64
C ASN A 189 1.62 12.54 -46.96
N LYS A 190 1.65 11.26 -47.38
CA LYS A 190 2.66 10.30 -46.83
C LYS A 190 3.36 9.46 -47.91
N SER A 191 4.69 9.50 -47.92
CA SER A 191 5.57 8.88 -48.94
C SER A 191 5.97 7.42 -48.66
N ALA A 192 5.34 6.71 -47.73
CA ALA A 192 5.64 5.30 -47.44
C ALA A 192 4.43 4.58 -46.84
N ALA A 193 4.18 3.32 -47.24
CA ALA A 193 3.15 2.50 -46.64
C ALA A 193 3.62 1.94 -45.30
N SER A 194 2.72 1.92 -44.33
CA SER A 194 3.01 1.52 -42.96
C SER A 194 1.80 0.91 -42.29
N SER A 195 2.00 -0.04 -41.40
CA SER A 195 0.92 -0.61 -40.58
C SER A 195 1.40 -1.02 -39.19
N ILE A 196 0.43 -1.25 -38.30
CA ILE A 196 0.64 -1.82 -36.98
C ILE A 196 0.00 -3.21 -36.97
N TYR A 197 0.68 -4.16 -36.35
CA TYR A 197 0.20 -5.52 -36.20
C TYR A 197 0.35 -6.02 -34.76
N LEU A 198 -0.47 -7.01 -34.41
CA LEU A 198 -0.30 -7.82 -33.20
C LEU A 198 0.25 -9.18 -33.58
N SER A 199 1.14 -9.72 -32.77
CA SER A 199 1.80 -11.00 -33.03
C SER A 199 1.58 -11.98 -31.88
N ALA A 200 1.42 -13.26 -32.25
CA ALA A 200 1.51 -14.37 -31.33
C ALA A 200 2.44 -15.42 -31.95
N GLN A 201 3.56 -15.72 -31.28
CA GLN A 201 4.60 -16.60 -31.79
C GLN A 201 4.91 -17.70 -30.78
N LEU A 202 5.30 -18.85 -31.31
CA LEU A 202 5.80 -19.99 -30.57
C LEU A 202 7.26 -20.25 -30.98
N GLY A 203 8.16 -20.23 -30.01
CA GLY A 203 9.57 -20.56 -30.19
C GLY A 203 9.91 -21.89 -29.54
N LEU A 204 10.62 -22.73 -30.29
CA LEU A 204 11.28 -23.94 -29.82
C LEU A 204 12.79 -23.72 -29.90
N LYS A 205 13.43 -23.58 -28.73
CA LYS A 205 14.88 -23.43 -28.60
C LYS A 205 15.51 -24.78 -28.20
N ARG A 206 16.62 -25.13 -28.82
CA ARG A 206 17.47 -26.28 -28.45
C ARG A 206 18.83 -25.78 -27.97
N LYS A 207 19.23 -26.19 -26.77
CA LYS A 207 20.56 -25.87 -26.22
C LYS A 207 21.63 -26.64 -27.00
N ILE A 208 22.52 -25.92 -27.68
CA ILE A 208 23.69 -26.51 -28.33
C ILE A 208 24.90 -26.42 -27.41
N SER A 209 25.04 -25.29 -26.70
CA SER A 209 26.05 -25.08 -25.67
C SER A 209 25.54 -24.11 -24.58
N ASN A 210 26.37 -23.88 -23.57
CA ASN A 210 26.08 -22.87 -22.54
C ASN A 210 26.00 -21.44 -23.08
N ARG A 211 26.46 -21.19 -24.32
CA ARG A 211 26.47 -19.86 -24.95
C ARG A 211 25.59 -19.74 -26.19
N VAL A 212 25.25 -20.86 -26.84
CA VAL A 212 24.58 -20.86 -28.14
C VAL A 212 23.40 -21.83 -28.13
N ASP A 213 22.26 -21.35 -28.61
CA ASP A 213 21.07 -22.15 -28.91
C ASP A 213 20.74 -22.07 -30.40
N VAL A 214 20.03 -23.08 -30.89
CA VAL A 214 19.30 -23.04 -32.16
C VAL A 214 17.83 -22.80 -31.85
N GLU A 215 17.19 -21.92 -32.61
CA GLU A 215 15.77 -21.59 -32.45
C GLU A 215 15.00 -21.87 -33.73
N LEU A 216 13.85 -22.52 -33.59
CA LEU A 216 12.77 -22.53 -34.57
C LEU A 216 11.64 -21.66 -34.01
N ARG A 217 11.19 -20.66 -34.78
CA ARG A 217 10.14 -19.74 -34.36
C ARG A 217 9.05 -19.67 -35.42
N SER A 218 7.80 -19.86 -35.04
CA SER A 218 6.66 -19.68 -35.94
C SER A 218 5.64 -18.75 -35.29
N GLY A 219 5.04 -17.86 -36.06
CA GLY A 219 4.10 -16.88 -35.53
C GLY A 219 3.04 -16.46 -36.52
N ILE A 220 1.90 -16.09 -35.96
CA ILE A 220 0.77 -15.48 -36.64
C ILE A 220 0.74 -13.99 -36.32
N TYR A 221 0.47 -13.18 -37.34
CA TYR A 221 0.49 -11.72 -37.27
C TYR A 221 -0.83 -11.19 -37.81
N PHE A 222 -1.52 -10.41 -36.98
CA PHE A 222 -2.78 -9.76 -37.29
C PHE A 222 -2.52 -8.30 -37.61
N ASN A 223 -2.55 -7.96 -38.89
CA ASN A 223 -2.25 -6.63 -39.41
C ASN A 223 -3.52 -5.80 -39.48
N ASN A 224 -3.56 -4.67 -38.78
CA ASN A 224 -4.71 -3.76 -38.81
C ASN A 224 -4.60 -2.78 -39.99
N GLU A 225 -4.49 -3.33 -41.20
CA GLU A 225 -4.44 -2.63 -42.47
C GLU A 225 -4.75 -3.62 -43.60
N ASP A 226 -5.51 -3.16 -44.59
CA ASP A 226 -6.01 -3.95 -45.74
C ASP A 226 -5.30 -3.56 -47.06
N HIS A 227 -4.11 -2.99 -46.98
CA HIS A 227 -3.33 -2.53 -48.14
C HIS A 227 -1.98 -3.25 -48.26
N LEU A 228 -1.69 -4.19 -47.36
CA LEU A 228 -0.38 -4.82 -47.27
C LEU A 228 -0.15 -5.77 -48.45
N ASP A 229 -1.19 -6.39 -49.02
CA ASP A 229 -1.10 -7.15 -50.27
C ASP A 229 -1.38 -6.31 -51.54
N ALA A 230 -1.47 -4.98 -51.41
CA ALA A 230 -1.79 -4.06 -52.51
C ALA A 230 -3.17 -4.29 -53.17
N THR A 231 -4.09 -4.99 -52.49
CA THR A 231 -5.50 -5.13 -52.90
C THR A 231 -6.43 -4.77 -51.75
N ILE A 232 -7.60 -4.19 -52.05
CA ILE A 232 -8.60 -3.86 -51.01
C ILE A 232 -9.92 -4.49 -51.42
N SER A 233 -10.51 -5.22 -50.50
CA SER A 233 -11.82 -5.85 -50.64
C SER A 233 -12.78 -5.27 -49.59
N ASN A 234 -14.02 -4.97 -49.99
CA ASN A 234 -15.05 -4.50 -49.04
C ASN A 234 -15.48 -5.55 -47.98
N LYS A 235 -14.78 -6.68 -47.87
CA LYS A 235 -15.13 -7.80 -46.98
C LYS A 235 -14.44 -7.74 -45.62
N GLN A 236 -13.24 -7.18 -45.53
CA GLN A 236 -12.41 -7.25 -44.33
C GLN A 236 -11.47 -6.04 -44.21
N ASP A 237 -11.24 -5.53 -42.99
CA ASP A 237 -10.35 -4.37 -42.75
C ASP A 237 -8.97 -4.77 -42.17
N TRP A 238 -8.61 -6.05 -42.21
CA TRP A 238 -7.40 -6.60 -41.59
C TRP A 238 -6.83 -7.75 -42.40
N GLU A 239 -5.50 -7.86 -42.44
CA GLU A 239 -4.80 -8.95 -43.10
C GLU A 239 -4.10 -9.86 -42.08
N THR A 240 -3.93 -11.14 -42.43
CA THR A 240 -3.15 -12.09 -41.63
C THR A 240 -1.96 -12.59 -42.41
N PHE A 241 -0.81 -12.63 -41.76
CA PHE A 241 0.36 -13.30 -42.31
C PHE A 241 1.05 -14.17 -41.28
N PHE A 242 1.82 -15.13 -41.79
CA PHE A 242 2.57 -16.07 -40.98
C PHE A 242 4.06 -15.86 -41.25
N LEU A 243 4.85 -15.80 -40.17
CA LEU A 243 6.30 -15.83 -40.25
C LEU A 243 6.81 -17.11 -39.60
N THR A 244 7.63 -17.87 -40.32
CA THR A 244 8.37 -19.01 -39.77
C THR A 244 9.85 -18.82 -40.00
N GLY A 245 10.65 -18.88 -38.94
CA GLY A 245 12.08 -18.63 -39.00
C GLY A 245 12.91 -19.64 -38.23
N ILE A 246 14.16 -19.75 -38.65
CA ILE A 246 15.19 -20.57 -38.00
C ILE A 246 16.42 -19.70 -37.76
N GLY A 247 17.01 -19.79 -36.57
CA GLY A 247 18.08 -18.89 -36.17
C GLY A 247 18.99 -19.44 -35.08
N LEU A 248 20.02 -18.66 -34.79
CA LEU A 248 20.95 -18.89 -33.70
C LEU A 248 20.75 -17.83 -32.63
N VAL A 249 20.92 -18.23 -31.37
CA VAL A 249 20.77 -17.37 -30.21
C VAL A 249 22.05 -17.41 -29.38
N VAL A 250 22.64 -16.25 -29.15
CA VAL A 250 23.86 -16.08 -28.36
C VAL A 250 23.51 -15.50 -27.00
N LYS A 251 23.85 -16.21 -25.93
CA LYS A 251 23.61 -15.81 -24.53
C LYS A 251 24.75 -14.91 -24.05
N LEU A 252 24.40 -13.70 -23.61
CA LEU A 252 25.35 -12.69 -23.15
C LEU A 252 25.46 -12.66 -21.62
N GLY A 253 26.68 -12.46 -21.13
CA GLY A 253 26.99 -12.30 -19.70
C GLY A 253 28.16 -13.17 -19.26
N ARG A 254 28.47 -13.22 -17.96
CA ARG A 254 29.64 -13.95 -17.45
C ARG A 254 29.28 -15.35 -16.98
N GLU A 255 28.03 -15.56 -16.57
CA GLU A 255 27.58 -16.83 -16.00
C GLU A 255 27.49 -17.93 -17.05
N ASN A 256 27.53 -19.19 -16.60
CA ASN A 256 27.40 -20.35 -17.48
C ASN A 256 25.94 -20.73 -17.78
N VAL A 257 25.02 -20.21 -16.98
CA VAL A 257 23.58 -20.48 -17.08
C VAL A 257 22.86 -19.22 -17.55
N PHE A 258 21.95 -19.39 -18.51
CA PHE A 258 21.04 -18.34 -18.95
C PHE A 258 19.65 -18.56 -18.35
N SER A 259 18.98 -17.49 -17.94
CA SER A 259 17.78 -17.54 -17.08
C SER A 259 16.68 -18.46 -17.61
N ILE A 260 16.52 -18.61 -18.92
CA ILE A 260 15.49 -19.47 -19.51
C ILE A 260 15.76 -20.98 -19.33
N TRP A 261 17.02 -21.38 -19.09
CA TRP A 261 17.45 -22.78 -18.93
C TRP A 261 17.56 -23.19 -17.45
N GLY A 262 17.79 -22.23 -16.55
CA GLY A 262 17.89 -22.42 -15.10
C GLY A 262 19.07 -23.28 -14.63
N GLU A 263 19.24 -23.48 -13.32
CA GLU A 263 20.51 -23.97 -12.72
C GLU A 263 20.93 -25.38 -13.19
N GLU A 264 22.22 -25.53 -13.53
CA GLU A 264 22.82 -26.76 -14.08
C GLU A 264 23.11 -27.84 -13.00
N SER A 265 22.80 -27.60 -11.71
CA SER A 265 23.34 -28.43 -10.61
C SER A 265 22.37 -28.94 -9.54
N VAL A 266 21.06 -28.73 -9.65
CA VAL A 266 20.11 -29.40 -8.74
C VAL A 266 19.28 -30.36 -9.58
N LYS A 267 19.47 -31.68 -9.38
CA LYS A 267 18.48 -32.68 -9.79
C LYS A 267 17.15 -32.18 -9.23
N ALA A 268 16.30 -31.63 -10.09
CA ALA A 268 14.96 -31.24 -9.70
C ALA A 268 14.30 -32.52 -9.20
N GLU A 269 14.08 -32.61 -7.88
CA GLU A 269 13.20 -33.64 -7.34
C GLU A 269 11.89 -33.55 -8.14
N PRO A 270 11.36 -34.68 -8.63
CA PRO A 270 10.06 -34.67 -9.28
C PRO A 270 9.05 -34.04 -8.32
N PHE A 271 8.21 -33.15 -8.85
CA PHE A 271 7.11 -32.51 -8.12
C PHE A 271 6.29 -33.57 -7.38
N LYS A 272 6.24 -33.49 -6.05
CA LYS A 272 5.48 -34.43 -5.22
C LYS A 272 4.12 -33.81 -4.95
N VAL A 273 3.09 -34.38 -5.57
CA VAL A 273 1.68 -34.01 -5.29
C VAL A 273 1.28 -34.69 -3.99
N GLN A 274 1.71 -34.12 -2.87
CA GLN A 274 1.32 -34.53 -1.52
C GLN A 274 0.62 -33.35 -0.86
N ASP A 275 -0.50 -33.63 -0.23
CA ASP A 275 -1.33 -32.68 0.51
C ASP A 275 -1.60 -33.33 1.87
N GLY A 276 -0.84 -32.88 2.86
CA GLY A 276 -0.71 -33.49 4.19
C GLY A 276 -1.93 -33.25 5.07
N ASP A 277 -2.51 -32.05 5.02
CA ASP A 277 -3.65 -31.63 5.82
C ASP A 277 -5.00 -31.71 5.06
N LYS A 278 -4.93 -31.92 3.74
CA LYS A 278 -6.04 -32.16 2.82
C LYS A 278 -6.95 -30.94 2.68
N ASP A 279 -6.40 -29.75 2.80
CA ASP A 279 -7.12 -28.50 2.59
C ASP A 279 -7.33 -28.16 1.10
N GLY A 280 -6.69 -28.92 0.19
CA GLY A 280 -6.76 -28.76 -1.26
C GLY A 280 -5.55 -28.07 -1.88
N VAL A 281 -4.55 -27.71 -1.08
CA VAL A 281 -3.26 -27.15 -1.52
C VAL A 281 -2.16 -28.15 -1.19
N ILE A 282 -1.23 -28.35 -2.13
CA ILE A 282 -0.12 -29.29 -1.90
C ILE A 282 0.92 -28.71 -0.93
N ASP A 283 1.60 -29.57 -0.18
CA ASP A 283 2.64 -29.22 0.81
C ASP A 283 3.71 -28.29 0.24
N GLU A 284 4.04 -28.40 -1.06
CA GLU A 284 5.05 -27.56 -1.72
C GLU A 284 4.59 -26.09 -1.94
N LEU A 285 3.28 -25.85 -1.98
CA LEU A 285 2.64 -24.55 -2.25
C LEU A 285 1.85 -24.00 -1.06
N ASP A 286 1.68 -24.81 -0.03
CA ASP A 286 0.93 -24.50 1.17
C ASP A 286 1.76 -23.70 2.19
N LEU A 287 1.20 -22.59 2.65
CA LEU A 287 1.79 -21.74 3.69
C LEU A 287 1.37 -22.16 5.10
N GLU A 288 0.24 -22.86 5.26
CA GLU A 288 -0.32 -23.32 6.54
C GLU A 288 -0.53 -24.85 6.50
N PRO A 289 0.55 -25.66 6.55
CA PRO A 289 0.54 -27.12 6.30
C PRO A 289 -0.18 -27.98 7.36
N ASP A 290 -0.88 -27.33 8.29
CA ASP A 290 -1.61 -27.93 9.38
C ASP A 290 -3.04 -27.33 9.46
N THR A 291 -3.58 -26.87 8.33
CA THR A 291 -4.92 -26.33 8.23
C THR A 291 -5.95 -27.44 8.47
N PRO A 292 -6.92 -27.25 9.40
CA PRO A 292 -7.90 -28.28 9.67
C PRO A 292 -8.73 -28.64 8.43
N LEU A 293 -8.95 -29.93 8.20
CA LEU A 293 -9.77 -30.44 7.10
C LEU A 293 -11.13 -29.72 7.02
N GLY A 294 -11.42 -29.13 5.86
CA GLY A 294 -12.69 -28.44 5.57
C GLY A 294 -12.67 -26.93 5.83
N VAL A 295 -11.57 -26.39 6.35
CA VAL A 295 -11.34 -24.93 6.38
C VAL A 295 -11.05 -24.45 4.96
N MET A 296 -11.63 -23.30 4.60
CA MET A 296 -11.36 -22.70 3.29
C MET A 296 -10.03 -21.94 3.31
N VAL A 297 -9.22 -22.19 2.30
CA VAL A 297 -7.92 -21.55 2.10
C VAL A 297 -7.85 -20.82 0.76
N TYR A 298 -6.96 -19.83 0.66
CA TYR A 298 -6.58 -19.25 -0.61
C TYR A 298 -5.70 -20.22 -1.42
N GLY A 299 -5.42 -19.90 -2.69
CA GLY A 299 -4.60 -20.76 -3.57
C GLY A 299 -3.13 -20.97 -3.14
N ASN A 300 -2.72 -20.37 -2.02
CA ASN A 300 -1.41 -20.56 -1.38
C ASN A 300 -1.51 -21.29 -0.02
N GLY A 301 -2.67 -21.90 0.29
CA GLY A 301 -2.87 -22.69 1.51
C GLY A 301 -3.08 -21.87 2.79
N LYS A 302 -3.06 -20.54 2.74
CA LYS A 302 -3.40 -19.72 3.91
C LYS A 302 -4.91 -19.71 4.12
N ALA A 303 -5.37 -19.92 5.35
CA ALA A 303 -6.79 -19.80 5.68
C ALA A 303 -7.36 -18.42 5.35
N ILE A 304 -8.62 -18.41 4.92
CA ILE A 304 -9.34 -17.18 4.55
C ILE A 304 -9.55 -16.30 5.80
N ASP A 305 -9.27 -15.00 5.66
CA ASP A 305 -9.53 -13.92 6.62
C ASP A 305 -10.29 -12.84 5.84
N THR A 306 -11.61 -12.89 5.92
CA THR A 306 -12.52 -12.13 5.05
C THR A 306 -12.55 -10.65 5.39
N ASP A 307 -12.48 -10.30 6.67
CA ASP A 307 -12.48 -8.90 7.08
C ASP A 307 -11.07 -8.30 7.23
N ALA A 308 -10.02 -9.13 7.22
CA ALA A 308 -8.62 -8.73 7.32
C ALA A 308 -8.28 -8.05 8.66
N ASP A 309 -8.76 -8.61 9.78
CA ASP A 309 -8.39 -8.23 11.14
C ASP A 309 -7.21 -9.03 11.72
N GLY A 310 -6.77 -10.07 11.00
CA GLY A 310 -5.65 -10.94 11.37
C GLY A 310 -6.05 -12.24 12.05
N LEU A 311 -7.34 -12.52 12.20
CA LEU A 311 -7.88 -13.80 12.65
C LEU A 311 -8.61 -14.48 11.47
N ALA A 312 -8.22 -15.71 11.14
CA ALA A 312 -8.86 -16.44 10.05
C ALA A 312 -10.34 -16.74 10.38
N ASP A 313 -11.20 -16.78 9.35
CA ASP A 313 -12.66 -16.91 9.47
C ASP A 313 -13.12 -18.09 10.33
N TYR A 314 -12.38 -19.21 10.29
CA TYR A 314 -12.70 -20.41 11.08
C TYR A 314 -12.36 -20.28 12.58
N LYS A 315 -11.63 -19.23 12.95
CA LYS A 315 -11.25 -18.84 14.32
C LYS A 315 -11.91 -17.53 14.76
N ASP A 316 -12.60 -16.84 13.86
CA ASP A 316 -13.24 -15.56 14.07
C ASP A 316 -14.75 -15.73 14.35
N ASP A 317 -15.22 -15.17 15.46
CA ASP A 317 -16.64 -15.18 15.83
C ASP A 317 -17.45 -14.17 14.98
N CYS A 318 -16.79 -13.20 14.36
CA CYS A 318 -17.37 -12.17 13.49
C CYS A 318 -16.63 -12.04 12.13
N PRO A 319 -16.63 -13.06 11.24
CA PRO A 319 -15.79 -13.12 10.02
C PRO A 319 -15.93 -11.97 9.00
N PHE A 320 -16.92 -11.11 9.15
CA PHE A 320 -17.23 -10.03 8.22
C PHE A 320 -17.06 -8.64 8.83
N VAL A 321 -16.66 -8.53 10.10
CA VAL A 321 -16.64 -7.25 10.83
C VAL A 321 -15.43 -7.16 11.76
N LYS A 322 -14.43 -6.38 11.32
CA LYS A 322 -13.14 -6.25 12.01
C LYS A 322 -13.25 -6.09 13.52
N GLY A 323 -12.56 -6.95 14.25
CA GLY A 323 -12.36 -6.84 15.68
C GLY A 323 -10.90 -6.96 16.06
N PRO A 324 -10.59 -6.77 17.35
CA PRO A 324 -9.30 -7.16 17.87
C PRO A 324 -9.27 -8.67 18.13
N ILE A 325 -8.12 -9.30 17.86
CA ILE A 325 -7.84 -10.71 18.19
C ILE A 325 -8.16 -11.02 19.68
N SER A 326 -7.98 -10.05 20.58
CA SER A 326 -8.32 -10.20 22.01
C SER A 326 -9.81 -10.43 22.28
N ASN A 327 -10.68 -10.11 21.32
CA ASN A 327 -12.12 -10.29 21.37
C ASN A 327 -12.61 -11.20 20.23
N GLN A 328 -11.80 -12.19 19.84
CA GLN A 328 -12.17 -13.23 18.86
C GLN A 328 -12.65 -12.66 17.52
N GLY A 329 -12.01 -11.58 17.06
CA GLY A 329 -12.34 -10.91 15.80
C GLY A 329 -13.66 -10.14 15.80
N CYS A 330 -14.40 -10.13 16.91
CA CYS A 330 -15.59 -9.30 17.04
C CYS A 330 -15.28 -7.86 17.50
N PRO A 331 -16.00 -6.84 17.01
CA PRO A 331 -15.87 -5.47 17.47
C PRO A 331 -16.11 -5.35 18.98
N ILE A 332 -15.25 -4.60 19.67
CA ILE A 332 -15.49 -4.26 21.07
C ILE A 332 -16.73 -3.35 21.10
N LYS A 333 -17.78 -3.79 21.80
CA LYS A 333 -18.91 -2.93 22.16
C LYS A 333 -18.38 -1.84 23.10
N VAL A 334 -18.01 -0.71 22.52
CA VAL A 334 -17.77 0.50 23.30
C VAL A 334 -19.14 0.92 23.79
N GLU A 335 -19.45 0.67 25.06
CA GLU A 335 -20.55 1.38 25.72
C GLU A 335 -20.31 2.86 25.43
N GLU A 336 -21.26 3.51 24.76
CA GLU A 336 -21.18 4.92 24.38
C GLU A 336 -20.81 5.75 25.61
N VAL A 337 -19.52 6.09 25.75
CA VAL A 337 -19.14 7.26 26.53
C VAL A 337 -19.71 8.41 25.72
N LYS A 338 -20.95 8.82 26.05
CA LYS A 338 -21.56 10.06 25.60
C LYS A 338 -20.62 11.18 26.03
N VAL A 339 -19.68 11.51 25.14
CA VAL A 339 -18.76 12.62 25.31
C VAL A 339 -19.63 13.86 25.45
N VAL A 340 -19.60 14.45 26.65
CA VAL A 340 -20.21 15.75 26.92
C VAL A 340 -19.74 16.69 25.81
N SER A 341 -20.68 17.24 25.05
CA SER A 341 -20.37 18.07 23.89
C SER A 341 -19.42 19.22 24.30
N PRO A 342 -18.20 19.33 23.73
CA PRO A 342 -17.27 20.40 24.06
C PRO A 342 -17.85 21.80 23.76
N VAL A 343 -18.90 21.87 22.93
CA VAL A 343 -19.63 23.10 22.58
C VAL A 343 -20.43 23.65 23.78
N ILE A 344 -21.09 22.78 24.56
CA ILE A 344 -21.89 23.19 25.73
C ILE A 344 -20.98 23.80 26.81
N HIS A 345 -19.79 23.22 27.01
CA HIS A 345 -18.83 23.71 27.98
C HIS A 345 -18.33 25.12 27.67
N GLN A 346 -18.04 25.40 26.40
CA GLN A 346 -17.51 26.69 25.99
C GLN A 346 -18.54 27.81 26.19
N GLN A 347 -19.82 27.56 25.87
CA GLN A 347 -20.89 28.54 26.01
C GLN A 347 -21.14 28.91 27.49
N ILE A 348 -21.25 27.91 28.37
CA ILE A 348 -21.49 28.12 29.80
C ILE A 348 -20.34 28.91 30.46
N ASN A 349 -19.08 28.58 30.13
CA ASN A 349 -17.93 29.28 30.69
C ASN A 349 -17.85 30.76 30.29
N VAL A 350 -18.25 31.10 29.06
CA VAL A 350 -18.29 32.50 28.59
C VAL A 350 -19.35 33.29 29.37
N LEU A 351 -20.52 32.70 29.58
CA LEU A 351 -21.58 33.31 30.39
C LEU A 351 -21.16 33.45 31.85
N ALA A 352 -20.55 32.42 32.44
CA ALA A 352 -20.12 32.43 33.84
C ALA A 352 -19.10 33.54 34.15
N ALA A 353 -18.29 33.96 33.17
CA ALA A 353 -17.36 35.08 33.31
C ALA A 353 -18.05 36.44 33.56
N SER A 354 -19.34 36.57 33.25
CA SER A 354 -20.14 37.79 33.46
C SER A 354 -20.97 37.75 34.74
N ILE A 355 -20.73 36.78 35.64
CA ILE A 355 -21.37 36.73 36.96
C ILE A 355 -20.60 37.65 37.92
N TYR A 356 -21.27 38.70 38.39
CA TYR A 356 -20.73 39.70 39.31
C TYR A 356 -21.31 39.58 40.72
N PHE A 357 -20.45 39.88 41.70
CA PHE A 357 -20.80 39.99 43.10
C PHE A 357 -20.58 41.41 43.61
N GLU A 358 -21.26 41.80 44.67
CA GLU A 358 -20.93 43.01 45.42
C GLU A 358 -19.51 42.93 46.00
N THR A 359 -18.90 44.10 46.16
CA THR A 359 -17.51 44.21 46.61
C THR A 359 -17.34 43.52 47.96
N ASP A 360 -16.33 42.66 48.06
CA ASP A 360 -16.02 41.89 49.27
C ASP A 360 -17.20 41.05 49.82
N SER A 361 -18.13 40.67 48.93
CA SER A 361 -19.34 39.92 49.30
C SER A 361 -19.59 38.73 48.36
N ASP A 362 -20.42 37.80 48.83
CA ASP A 362 -21.05 36.71 48.08
C ASP A 362 -22.45 37.05 47.57
N HIS A 363 -22.94 38.28 47.78
CA HIS A 363 -24.19 38.77 47.19
C HIS A 363 -24.04 39.01 45.68
N LEU A 364 -24.90 38.37 44.89
CA LEU A 364 -24.96 38.54 43.43
C LEU A 364 -25.52 39.91 43.06
N LYS A 365 -24.89 40.57 42.08
CA LYS A 365 -25.43 41.81 41.50
C LYS A 365 -26.66 41.51 40.65
N GLU A 366 -27.59 42.47 40.56
CA GLU A 366 -28.82 42.36 39.77
C GLU A 366 -28.55 41.98 38.31
N VAL A 367 -27.51 42.56 37.71
CA VAL A 367 -27.08 42.30 36.32
C VAL A 367 -26.71 40.84 36.06
N SER A 368 -26.35 40.07 37.09
CA SER A 368 -25.90 38.68 36.95
C SER A 368 -27.05 37.68 36.80
N TYR A 369 -28.27 38.04 37.20
CA TYR A 369 -29.40 37.11 37.19
C TYR A 369 -29.81 36.71 35.77
N ALA A 370 -29.81 37.65 34.82
CA ALA A 370 -30.10 37.34 33.41
C ALA A 370 -29.12 36.32 32.81
N THR A 371 -27.83 36.45 33.13
CA THR A 371 -26.79 35.50 32.71
C THR A 371 -26.93 34.14 33.39
N LEU A 372 -27.29 34.12 34.68
CA LEU A 372 -27.55 32.88 35.40
C LEU A 372 -28.74 32.11 34.81
N ASP A 373 -29.80 32.82 34.42
CA ASP A 373 -31.00 32.21 33.79
C ASP A 373 -30.69 31.61 32.42
N GLU A 374 -29.82 32.24 31.63
CA GLU A 374 -29.34 31.69 30.36
C GLU A 374 -28.54 30.39 30.57
N ILE A 375 -27.63 30.37 31.56
CA ILE A 375 -26.89 29.17 31.94
C ILE A 375 -27.86 28.06 32.37
N ILE A 376 -28.88 28.38 33.18
CA ILE A 376 -29.91 27.41 33.59
C ILE A 376 -30.65 26.83 32.39
N SER A 377 -30.99 27.63 31.37
CA SER A 377 -31.63 27.15 30.14
C SER A 377 -30.77 26.11 29.43
N ILE A 378 -29.46 26.36 29.33
CA ILE A 378 -28.50 25.41 28.76
C ILE A 378 -28.42 24.13 29.61
N MET A 379 -28.34 24.26 30.94
CA MET A 379 -28.27 23.11 31.87
C MET A 379 -29.57 22.30 31.96
N LYS A 380 -30.72 22.88 31.60
CA LYS A 380 -32.00 22.17 31.49
C LYS A 380 -32.09 21.39 30.18
N ASN A 381 -31.53 21.92 29.09
CA ASN A 381 -31.44 21.22 27.81
C ASN A 381 -30.45 20.04 27.86
N ASP A 382 -29.44 20.11 28.72
CA ASP A 382 -28.55 18.99 29.04
C ASP A 382 -28.95 18.35 30.37
N ALA A 383 -29.86 17.36 30.36
CA ALA A 383 -30.37 16.76 31.58
C ALA A 383 -29.40 15.79 32.28
N ILE A 384 -28.30 15.41 31.63
CA ILE A 384 -27.45 14.28 32.06
C ILE A 384 -26.15 14.78 32.71
N SER A 385 -25.54 15.84 32.17
CA SER A 385 -24.22 16.28 32.64
C SER A 385 -24.25 16.76 34.09
N LYS A 386 -23.21 16.41 34.84
CA LYS A 386 -22.90 16.97 36.16
C LYS A 386 -21.93 18.12 36.00
N PHE A 387 -22.05 19.13 36.86
CA PHE A 387 -21.27 20.36 36.78
C PHE A 387 -20.59 20.68 38.12
N VAL A 388 -19.38 21.21 38.03
CA VAL A 388 -18.65 21.83 39.14
C VAL A 388 -18.63 23.35 38.95
N ILE A 389 -19.00 24.07 40.00
CA ILE A 389 -19.00 25.53 40.10
C ILE A 389 -17.75 25.92 40.89
N GLU A 390 -16.81 26.56 40.23
CA GLU A 390 -15.53 26.95 40.81
C GLU A 390 -15.50 28.44 41.10
N GLY A 391 -15.29 28.82 42.36
CA GLY A 391 -15.08 30.20 42.77
C GLY A 391 -13.59 30.55 42.85
N HIS A 392 -13.21 31.74 42.36
CA HIS A 392 -11.82 32.22 42.37
C HIS A 392 -11.76 33.68 42.87
N THR A 393 -10.66 34.05 43.52
CA THR A 393 -10.36 35.42 43.98
C THR A 393 -9.04 35.93 43.38
N ASP A 394 -8.76 37.21 43.62
CA ASP A 394 -7.42 37.76 43.48
C ASP A 394 -6.60 37.53 44.77
N ASN A 395 -5.41 38.12 44.84
CA ASN A 395 -4.47 37.98 45.94
C ASN A 395 -4.45 39.16 46.94
N THR A 396 -5.53 39.95 47.01
CA THR A 396 -5.54 41.16 47.84
C THR A 396 -5.74 40.89 49.33
N ASN A 397 -6.48 39.83 49.67
CA ASN A 397 -6.77 39.41 51.03
C ASN A 397 -5.95 38.18 51.44
N SER A 398 -6.04 37.76 52.71
CA SER A 398 -5.37 36.54 53.16
C SER A 398 -5.91 35.31 52.44
N ASN A 399 -5.05 34.30 52.21
CA ASN A 399 -5.44 33.05 51.56
C ASN A 399 -6.66 32.40 52.23
N THR A 400 -6.70 32.36 53.57
CA THR A 400 -7.84 31.81 54.32
C THR A 400 -9.15 32.56 54.09
N TYR A 401 -9.08 33.89 53.99
CA TYR A 401 -10.23 34.73 53.70
C TYR A 401 -10.72 34.51 52.25
N ASN A 402 -9.79 34.52 51.30
CA ASN A 402 -10.05 34.29 49.88
C ASN A 402 -10.66 32.92 49.60
N LEU A 403 -10.17 31.87 50.27
CA LEU A 403 -10.74 30.53 50.19
C LEU A 403 -12.18 30.50 50.73
N SER A 404 -12.44 31.14 51.87
CA SER A 404 -13.79 31.25 52.43
C SER A 404 -14.75 32.03 51.50
N LEU A 405 -14.30 33.17 50.98
CA LEU A 405 -15.10 34.04 50.11
C LEU A 405 -15.42 33.37 48.76
N SER A 406 -14.45 32.72 48.13
CA SER A 406 -14.67 31.96 46.89
C SER A 406 -15.64 30.80 47.08
N GLN A 407 -15.56 30.07 48.19
CA GLN A 407 -16.49 28.99 48.50
C GLN A 407 -17.92 29.51 48.70
N LYS A 408 -18.09 30.62 49.45
CA LYS A 408 -19.40 31.26 49.62
C LYS A 408 -20.01 31.71 48.30
N ARG A 409 -19.22 32.30 47.41
CA ARG A 409 -19.66 32.69 46.06
C ARG A 409 -20.09 31.51 45.21
N ALA A 410 -19.32 30.42 45.21
CA ALA A 410 -19.68 29.20 44.50
C ALA A 410 -20.98 28.59 45.06
N ASN A 411 -21.15 28.60 46.38
CA ASN A 411 -22.37 28.15 47.05
C ASN A 411 -23.58 29.02 46.71
N GLN A 412 -23.42 30.33 46.59
CA GLN A 412 -24.51 31.23 46.22
C GLN A 412 -25.02 30.95 44.80
N VAL A 413 -24.11 30.70 43.85
CA VAL A 413 -24.47 30.30 42.48
C VAL A 413 -25.16 28.94 42.46
N LYS A 414 -24.64 27.96 43.21
CA LYS A 414 -25.27 26.64 43.39
C LYS A 414 -26.69 26.77 43.94
N ALA A 415 -26.88 27.58 44.98
CA ALA A 415 -28.18 27.81 45.59
C ALA A 415 -29.18 28.44 44.61
N TYR A 416 -28.73 29.37 43.76
CA TYR A 416 -29.56 29.95 42.72
C TYR A 416 -30.00 28.90 41.67
N PHE A 417 -29.08 28.06 41.20
CA PHE A 417 -29.41 27.00 40.23
C PHE A 417 -30.39 25.96 40.79
N ILE A 418 -30.21 25.56 42.06
CA ILE A 418 -31.15 24.65 42.74
C ILE A 418 -32.53 25.29 42.86
N LYS A 419 -32.61 26.56 43.29
CA LYS A 419 -33.87 27.30 43.40
C LYS A 419 -34.60 27.41 42.05
N SER A 420 -33.85 27.52 40.96
CA SER A 420 -34.38 27.61 39.59
C SER A 420 -34.65 26.25 38.91
N GLY A 421 -34.48 25.14 39.64
CA GLY A 421 -34.94 23.80 39.25
C GLY A 421 -33.87 22.86 38.69
N ILE A 422 -32.57 23.12 38.93
CA ILE A 422 -31.50 22.15 38.64
C ILE A 422 -31.33 21.19 39.83
N ASP A 423 -31.29 19.88 39.58
CA ASP A 423 -31.08 18.88 40.63
C ASP A 423 -29.75 19.11 41.37
N SER A 424 -29.80 19.14 42.71
CA SER A 424 -28.63 19.33 43.56
C SER A 424 -27.56 18.24 43.36
N ASN A 425 -27.97 17.02 42.99
CA ASN A 425 -27.07 15.89 42.72
C ASN A 425 -26.23 16.08 41.45
N ARG A 426 -26.57 17.08 40.63
CA ARG A 426 -25.82 17.44 39.43
C ARG A 426 -24.81 18.56 39.66
N LEU A 427 -24.74 19.13 40.87
CA LEU A 427 -23.97 20.34 41.14
C LEU A 427 -23.02 20.16 42.33
N LYS A 428 -21.74 20.49 42.12
CA LYS A 428 -20.77 20.68 43.21
C LYS A 428 -20.22 22.10 43.22
N ALA A 429 -20.04 22.69 44.40
CA ALA A 429 -19.47 24.03 44.55
C ALA A 429 -18.13 23.96 45.28
N ILE A 430 -17.08 24.54 44.68
CA ILE A 430 -15.72 24.52 45.22
C ILE A 430 -15.09 25.91 45.11
N GLY A 431 -14.63 26.46 46.23
CA GLY A 431 -13.78 27.65 46.26
C GLY A 431 -12.31 27.27 46.17
N TYR A 432 -11.57 27.91 45.27
CA TYR A 432 -10.11 27.75 45.15
C TYR A 432 -9.32 28.95 45.69
N GLY A 433 -10.00 29.97 46.20
CA GLY A 433 -9.37 31.22 46.62
C GLY A 433 -8.49 31.80 45.50
N GLU A 434 -7.25 32.11 45.85
CA GLU A 434 -6.25 32.68 44.94
C GLU A 434 -5.34 31.63 44.27
N GLU A 435 -5.53 30.33 44.53
CA GLU A 435 -4.58 29.26 44.16
C GLU A 435 -4.55 28.97 42.64
N ARG A 436 -5.58 29.39 41.90
CA ARG A 436 -5.72 29.15 40.45
C ARG A 436 -5.92 30.47 39.67
N PRO A 437 -4.93 31.38 39.68
CA PRO A 437 -5.02 32.63 38.93
C PRO A 437 -4.94 32.34 37.43
N LYS A 438 -5.87 32.91 36.66
CA LYS A 438 -5.87 32.80 35.19
C LYS A 438 -5.12 33.96 34.54
N TYR A 439 -5.08 35.09 35.22
CA TYR A 439 -4.40 36.31 34.80
C TYR A 439 -3.42 36.77 35.87
N SER A 440 -2.51 37.66 35.50
CA SER A 440 -1.58 38.29 36.43
C SER A 440 -2.33 39.06 37.54
N ASN A 441 -1.82 39.05 38.77
CA ASN A 441 -2.38 39.83 39.87
C ASN A 441 -1.78 41.25 39.99
N GLU A 442 -0.94 41.68 39.04
CA GLU A 442 -0.21 42.95 39.14
C GLU A 442 -1.10 44.18 38.95
N THR A 443 -2.08 44.12 38.04
CA THR A 443 -2.95 45.27 37.72
C THR A 443 -4.36 45.10 38.31
N GLN A 444 -5.03 46.22 38.61
CA GLN A 444 -6.42 46.19 39.09
C GLN A 444 -7.38 45.51 38.09
N GLY A 445 -7.15 45.73 36.79
CA GLY A 445 -7.94 45.09 35.73
C GLY A 445 -7.76 43.57 35.70
N SER A 446 -6.51 43.08 35.78
CA SER A 446 -6.25 41.64 35.79
C SER A 446 -6.70 40.95 37.09
N ARG A 447 -6.63 41.64 38.24
CA ARG A 447 -7.24 41.17 39.50
C ARG A 447 -8.76 41.03 39.38
N GLN A 448 -9.43 41.97 38.71
CA GLN A 448 -10.87 41.85 38.44
C GLN A 448 -11.21 40.61 37.61
N LEU A 449 -10.36 40.24 36.65
CA LEU A 449 -10.56 39.03 35.84
C LEU A 449 -10.31 37.73 36.62
N ASN A 450 -9.49 37.76 37.68
CA ASN A 450 -9.29 36.61 38.57
C ASN A 450 -10.45 36.40 39.54
N ARG A 451 -11.17 37.47 39.92
CA ARG A 451 -12.43 37.43 40.70
C ARG A 451 -13.59 36.91 39.83
N ARG A 452 -13.66 35.59 39.62
CA ARG A 452 -14.58 34.97 38.65
C ARG A 452 -15.20 33.68 39.18
N VAL A 453 -16.24 33.23 38.49
CA VAL A 453 -16.83 31.90 38.63
C VAL A 453 -16.64 31.14 37.32
N GLU A 454 -16.23 29.87 37.39
CA GLU A 454 -16.17 28.97 36.23
C GLU A 454 -17.12 27.79 36.46
N ILE A 455 -17.79 27.31 35.40
CA ILE A 455 -18.74 26.20 35.50
C ILE A 455 -18.36 25.14 34.48
N LYS A 456 -17.92 23.98 34.96
CA LYS A 456 -17.34 22.93 34.11
C LYS A 456 -18.16 21.65 34.21
N PRO A 457 -18.47 20.97 33.09
CA PRO A 457 -18.99 19.63 33.14
C PRO A 457 -17.89 18.70 33.67
N ILE A 458 -18.29 17.66 34.39
CA ILE A 458 -17.38 16.73 35.04
C ILE A 458 -17.87 15.30 34.85
N SER A 459 -16.93 14.37 34.68
CA SER A 459 -17.24 12.95 34.54
C SER A 459 -17.82 12.40 35.86
N GLU A 460 -18.63 11.34 35.78
CA GLU A 460 -19.23 10.69 36.96
C GLU A 460 -18.16 10.28 37.99
N ASN A 461 -17.03 9.76 37.52
CA ASN A 461 -15.94 9.29 38.36
C ASN A 461 -15.26 10.46 39.11
N ASP A 462 -14.99 11.56 38.41
CA ASP A 462 -14.35 12.74 39.03
C ASP A 462 -15.34 13.46 39.96
N PHE A 463 -16.63 13.51 39.59
CA PHE A 463 -17.68 14.08 40.43
C PHE A 463 -17.72 13.37 41.77
N ASN A 464 -17.66 12.05 41.80
CA ASN A 464 -17.71 11.27 43.05
C ASN A 464 -16.45 11.39 43.92
N GLN A 465 -15.32 11.86 43.36
CA GLN A 465 -14.06 12.08 44.08
C GLN A 465 -13.90 13.51 44.63
N LEU A 466 -14.67 14.47 44.14
CA LEU A 466 -14.65 15.85 44.65
C LEU A 466 -15.39 15.96 45.98
N ASN A 467 -14.69 16.32 47.05
CA ASN A 467 -15.31 16.66 48.33
C ASN A 467 -15.60 18.16 48.38
N GLU A 468 -16.84 18.54 48.72
CA GLU A 468 -17.14 19.94 49.05
C GLU A 468 -16.45 20.26 50.38
N ILE A 469 -15.78 21.42 50.46
CA ILE A 469 -15.22 21.88 51.73
C ILE A 469 -16.39 22.38 52.58
N GLU A 470 -16.96 21.49 53.39
CA GLU A 470 -17.82 21.91 54.50
C GLU A 470 -16.97 22.67 55.51
N ILE A 471 -17.30 23.94 55.73
CA ILE A 471 -16.65 24.76 56.76
C ILE A 471 -17.26 24.36 58.11
N GLU A 472 -16.77 23.24 58.67
CA GLU A 472 -16.92 22.92 60.08
C GLU A 472 -15.55 22.79 60.79
N LYS A 473 -15.56 23.14 62.08
CA LYS A 473 -14.40 23.39 62.97
C LYS A 473 -13.41 22.22 63.10
N PRO A 474 -12.14 22.47 63.49
CA PRO A 474 -11.03 21.55 63.22
C PRO A 474 -10.93 20.41 64.24
N LYS A 475 -10.68 19.18 63.76
CA LYS A 475 -10.02 18.13 64.54
C LYS A 475 -9.05 17.33 63.66
N GLN A 476 -7.87 17.15 64.22
CA GLN A 476 -6.75 16.35 63.73
C GLN A 476 -7.15 14.88 63.53
N ILE A 477 -6.49 14.17 62.59
CA ILE A 477 -5.72 12.93 62.84
C ILE A 477 -5.08 12.48 61.52
N ALA A 478 -3.79 12.16 61.60
CA ALA A 478 -2.96 11.61 60.53
C ALA A 478 -3.33 10.15 60.17
N LYS A 479 -3.21 9.78 58.89
CA LYS A 479 -2.89 8.40 58.49
C LYS A 479 -2.29 8.31 57.07
N THR A 480 -0.98 8.13 57.06
CA THR A 480 -0.20 7.16 56.25
C THR A 480 -0.63 6.86 54.81
N ILE A 481 0.12 7.40 53.85
CA ILE A 481 0.16 6.90 52.46
C ILE A 481 1.39 6.00 52.30
N LYS A 482 1.16 4.72 51.97
CA LYS A 482 2.18 3.83 51.39
C LYS A 482 2.42 4.24 49.93
N PRO A 483 3.66 4.30 49.42
CA PRO A 483 3.92 4.68 48.04
C PRO A 483 3.55 3.53 47.09
N SER A 484 2.65 3.81 46.15
CA SER A 484 2.36 2.93 45.02
C SER A 484 3.50 2.98 43.99
N SER A 485 3.74 1.81 43.42
CA SER A 485 4.92 1.38 42.68
C SER A 485 5.09 2.00 41.29
N SER A 486 6.33 2.38 40.99
CA SER A 486 6.86 2.88 39.72
C SER A 486 6.99 1.78 38.63
N SER A 487 6.34 1.95 37.47
CA SER A 487 6.52 1.13 36.25
C SER A 487 7.18 1.94 35.11
N ASP A 488 8.29 2.61 35.41
CA ASP A 488 8.97 3.50 34.46
C ASP A 488 10.09 2.84 33.64
N PHE A 489 10.35 1.53 33.82
CA PHE A 489 11.57 0.92 33.31
C PHE A 489 11.42 -0.54 32.84
N SER A 490 12.10 -0.89 31.75
CA SER A 490 12.31 -2.28 31.35
C SER A 490 13.39 -2.91 32.23
N THR A 491 13.02 -3.92 33.02
CA THR A 491 13.96 -4.67 33.87
C THR A 491 14.35 -5.98 33.20
N SER A 492 15.65 -6.26 33.11
CA SER A 492 16.21 -7.54 32.67
C SER A 492 17.30 -8.00 33.65
N ILE A 493 17.59 -9.30 33.70
CA ILE A 493 18.65 -9.86 34.56
C ILE A 493 19.79 -10.34 33.66
N HIS A 494 21.01 -9.86 33.93
CA HIS A 494 22.24 -10.32 33.28
C HIS A 494 23.04 -11.19 34.24
N GLU A 495 23.46 -12.36 33.78
CA GLU A 495 24.31 -13.26 34.54
C GLU A 495 25.78 -13.02 34.15
N VAL A 496 26.61 -12.71 35.14
CA VAL A 496 28.01 -12.33 34.96
C VAL A 496 28.80 -13.51 34.39
N LYS A 497 29.45 -13.30 33.24
CA LYS A 497 30.29 -14.31 32.57
C LYS A 497 31.77 -14.13 32.95
N LYS A 498 32.55 -15.20 32.75
CA LYS A 498 34.00 -15.19 33.00
C LYS A 498 34.69 -14.07 32.21
N GLY A 499 35.32 -13.12 32.90
CA GLY A 499 36.04 -11.99 32.29
C GLY A 499 35.23 -10.70 32.11
N GLU A 500 33.98 -10.65 32.57
CA GLU A 500 33.18 -9.42 32.61
C GLU A 500 33.47 -8.58 33.86
N ASN A 501 33.32 -7.27 33.73
CA ASN A 501 33.30 -6.32 34.85
C ASN A 501 32.11 -5.37 34.71
N LEU A 502 31.74 -4.66 35.78
CA LEU A 502 30.56 -3.79 35.81
C LEU A 502 30.58 -2.73 34.69
N TYR A 503 31.76 -2.21 34.34
CA TYR A 503 31.94 -1.26 33.24
C TYR A 503 31.61 -1.86 31.87
N ARG A 504 32.08 -3.08 31.57
CA ARG A 504 31.76 -3.78 30.32
C ARG A 504 30.28 -4.14 30.22
N ILE A 505 29.67 -4.53 31.35
CA ILE A 505 28.23 -4.85 31.41
C ILE A 505 27.39 -3.58 31.18
N SER A 506 27.77 -2.43 31.77
CA SER A 506 27.05 -1.16 31.58
C SER A 506 27.15 -0.68 30.13
N LEU A 507 28.35 -0.78 29.53
CA LEU A 507 28.61 -0.35 28.16
C LEU A 507 27.86 -1.20 27.12
N ALA A 508 27.90 -2.53 27.28
CA ALA A 508 27.15 -3.47 26.43
C ALA A 508 25.64 -3.22 26.49
N ASN A 509 25.14 -2.76 27.64
CA ASN A 509 23.73 -2.50 27.87
C ASN A 509 23.29 -1.06 27.66
N LYS A 510 24.20 -0.17 27.28
CA LYS A 510 23.93 1.26 27.01
C LYS A 510 23.30 1.99 28.21
N ILE A 511 23.76 1.67 29.42
CA ILE A 511 23.37 2.34 30.68
C ILE A 511 24.61 2.90 31.38
N SER A 512 24.46 3.97 32.17
CA SER A 512 25.58 4.52 32.93
C SER A 512 26.03 3.55 34.02
N LEU A 513 27.34 3.54 34.31
CA LEU A 513 27.90 2.71 35.39
C LEU A 513 27.29 3.08 36.74
N GLU A 514 27.18 4.38 37.02
CA GLU A 514 26.54 4.92 38.23
C GLU A 514 25.13 4.34 38.41
N ARG A 515 24.33 4.30 37.34
CA ARG A 515 22.96 3.79 37.41
C ARG A 515 22.92 2.28 37.64
N LEU A 516 23.80 1.53 36.96
CA LEU A 516 23.93 0.09 37.16
C LEU A 516 24.29 -0.25 38.61
N LEU A 517 25.17 0.56 39.23
CA LEU A 517 25.57 0.43 40.63
C LEU A 517 24.40 0.72 41.56
N THR A 518 23.71 1.86 41.39
CA THR A 518 22.58 2.25 42.26
C THR A 518 21.43 1.26 42.17
N ASP A 519 21.09 0.76 40.98
CA ASP A 519 19.96 -0.14 40.78
C ASP A 519 20.21 -1.56 41.33
N ASN A 520 21.45 -1.90 41.65
CA ASN A 520 21.87 -3.17 42.24
C ASN A 520 22.42 -3.04 43.66
N ASN A 521 22.35 -1.84 44.27
CA ASN A 521 22.95 -1.53 45.56
C ASN A 521 24.44 -1.90 45.65
N LEU A 522 25.19 -1.68 44.57
CA LEU A 522 26.63 -1.93 44.50
C LEU A 522 27.41 -0.61 44.68
N LYS A 523 28.58 -0.69 45.29
CA LYS A 523 29.53 0.42 45.39
C LYS A 523 30.50 0.41 44.20
N GLU A 524 31.17 1.52 43.92
CA GLU A 524 32.11 1.63 42.79
C GLU A 524 33.26 0.61 42.83
N ASP A 525 33.64 0.17 44.03
CA ASP A 525 34.67 -0.84 44.29
C ASP A 525 34.14 -2.28 44.36
N ALA A 526 32.86 -2.52 44.03
CA ALA A 526 32.25 -3.83 44.11
C ALA A 526 32.90 -4.84 43.13
N VAL A 527 33.36 -5.96 43.67
CA VAL A 527 33.85 -7.10 42.90
C VAL A 527 32.68 -8.03 42.57
N ILE A 528 32.49 -8.36 41.29
CA ILE A 528 31.45 -9.27 40.82
C ILE A 528 32.00 -10.66 40.52
N SER A 529 31.22 -11.70 40.84
CA SER A 529 31.58 -13.11 40.61
C SER A 529 30.86 -13.68 39.40
N VAL A 530 31.49 -14.64 38.71
CA VAL A 530 30.84 -15.40 37.63
C VAL A 530 29.57 -16.08 38.15
N GLY A 531 28.47 -15.95 37.43
CA GLY A 531 27.14 -16.45 37.83
C GLY A 531 26.32 -15.46 38.68
N GLN A 532 26.90 -14.33 39.08
CA GLN A 532 26.15 -13.28 39.81
C GLN A 532 25.09 -12.65 38.89
N LYS A 533 23.89 -12.45 39.41
CA LYS A 533 22.76 -11.84 38.69
C LYS A 533 22.74 -10.33 38.93
N ILE A 534 22.84 -9.56 37.85
CA ILE A 534 22.82 -8.09 37.85
C ILE A 534 21.53 -7.62 37.18
N LYS A 535 20.76 -6.79 37.89
CA LYS A 535 19.54 -6.15 37.41
C LYS A 535 19.89 -4.99 36.47
N ILE A 536 19.38 -5.04 35.26
CA ILE A 536 19.55 -4.00 34.24
C ILE A 536 18.20 -3.32 34.03
N ILE A 537 18.15 -2.04 34.38
CA ILE A 537 16.97 -1.19 34.28
C ILE A 537 17.20 -0.20 33.12
N LYS A 538 16.43 -0.31 32.02
CA LYS A 538 16.54 0.57 30.84
C LYS A 538 15.33 1.50 30.72
N GLN A 539 15.60 2.79 30.56
CA GLN A 539 14.60 3.77 30.13
C GLN A 539 14.30 3.57 28.64
N LEU A 540 13.03 3.36 28.29
CA LEU A 540 12.62 3.16 26.90
C LEU A 540 12.39 4.51 26.23
N TYR A 541 12.83 4.67 24.98
CA TYR A 541 12.60 5.86 24.16
C TYR A 541 11.99 5.47 22.81
N HIS A 542 11.08 6.30 22.32
CA HIS A 542 10.54 6.25 20.96
C HIS A 542 11.04 7.45 20.15
N THR A 543 11.48 7.24 18.91
CA THR A 543 11.85 8.32 17.99
C THR A 543 10.75 8.49 16.96
N VAL A 544 10.11 9.67 16.95
CA VAL A 544 8.95 9.98 16.10
C VAL A 544 9.29 9.84 14.62
N LYS A 545 8.55 8.98 13.90
CA LYS A 545 8.67 8.76 12.45
C LYS A 545 7.50 9.40 11.69
N LYS A 546 7.62 9.45 10.36
CA LYS A 546 6.56 9.97 9.47
C LYS A 546 5.29 9.15 9.65
N GLY A 547 4.21 9.83 10.03
CA GLY A 547 2.91 9.23 10.31
C GLY A 547 2.64 8.91 11.79
N ASP A 548 3.62 9.08 12.69
CA ASP A 548 3.38 8.88 14.11
C ASP A 548 2.57 10.06 14.71
N THR A 549 1.65 9.73 15.62
CA THR A 549 0.89 10.67 16.45
C THR A 549 1.11 10.29 17.91
N LEU A 550 0.87 11.20 18.87
CA LEU A 550 0.94 10.82 20.30
C LEU A 550 0.01 9.65 20.62
N TYR A 551 -1.14 9.56 19.94
CA TYR A 551 -2.07 8.45 20.08
C TYR A 551 -1.48 7.12 19.58
N SER A 552 -0.94 7.09 18.36
CA SER A 552 -0.37 5.86 17.79
C SER A 552 0.88 5.40 18.55
N ILE A 553 1.66 6.33 19.10
CA ILE A 553 2.81 6.02 19.97
C ILE A 553 2.32 5.48 21.31
N ALA A 554 1.37 6.15 21.97
CA ALA A 554 0.85 5.74 23.25
C ALA A 554 0.21 4.33 23.17
N LEU A 555 -0.55 4.07 22.10
CA LEU A 555 -1.14 2.76 21.81
C LEU A 555 -0.07 1.67 21.61
N ARG A 556 0.99 1.96 20.85
CA ARG A 556 2.10 1.02 20.58
C ARG A 556 2.80 0.56 21.85
N TYR A 557 2.85 1.42 22.86
CA TYR A 557 3.55 1.14 24.12
C TYR A 557 2.61 0.89 25.30
N HIS A 558 1.30 0.74 25.04
CA HIS A 558 0.27 0.48 26.06
C HIS A 558 0.28 1.50 27.21
N ILE A 559 0.44 2.78 26.88
CA ILE A 559 0.31 3.91 27.83
C ILE A 559 -0.75 4.87 27.36
N SER A 560 -1.27 5.71 28.27
CA SER A 560 -2.21 6.76 27.88
C SER A 560 -1.47 7.92 27.22
N VAL A 561 -2.15 8.65 26.32
CA VAL A 561 -1.62 9.89 25.73
C VAL A 561 -1.26 10.90 26.82
N ASN A 562 -2.06 10.98 27.89
CA ASN A 562 -1.81 11.87 29.02
C ASN A 562 -0.55 11.46 29.80
N ALA A 563 -0.32 10.16 30.00
CA ALA A 563 0.91 9.66 30.60
C ALA A 563 2.12 9.97 29.70
N LEU A 564 2.01 9.71 28.40
CA LEU A 564 3.06 10.02 27.44
C LEU A 564 3.40 11.52 27.42
N LYS A 565 2.38 12.39 27.51
CA LYS A 565 2.55 13.85 27.60
C LYS A 565 3.19 14.28 28.91
N SER A 566 2.74 13.75 30.05
CA SER A 566 3.24 14.14 31.37
C SER A 566 4.72 13.78 31.54
N ILE A 567 5.11 12.58 31.12
CA ILE A 567 6.50 12.09 31.20
C ILE A 567 7.44 12.90 30.29
N ASN A 568 6.92 13.43 29.18
CA ASN A 568 7.69 14.23 28.21
C ASN A 568 7.46 15.74 28.32
N GLN A 569 6.75 16.20 29.36
CA GLN A 569 6.46 17.62 29.60
C GLN A 569 5.80 18.33 28.40
N LEU A 570 4.96 17.60 27.65
CA LEU A 570 4.28 18.14 26.47
C LEU A 570 2.99 18.88 26.88
N THR A 571 2.91 20.17 26.58
CA THR A 571 1.74 21.01 26.87
C THR A 571 0.61 20.85 25.85
N ASN A 572 0.92 20.35 24.65
CA ASN A 572 -0.03 20.13 23.56
C ASN A 572 0.21 18.76 22.88
N ASN A 573 -0.51 18.47 21.79
CA ASN A 573 -0.41 17.19 21.09
C ASN A 573 0.59 17.22 19.91
N SER A 574 1.36 18.29 19.77
CA SER A 574 2.30 18.47 18.66
C SER A 574 3.61 17.74 18.94
N ILE A 575 4.04 16.93 17.98
CA ILE A 575 5.32 16.23 17.99
C ILE A 575 6.01 16.40 16.63
N PHE A 576 7.34 16.41 16.64
CA PHE A 576 8.15 16.65 15.44
C PHE A 576 8.91 15.40 15.00
N LEU A 577 9.11 15.26 13.69
CA LEU A 577 9.92 14.17 13.13
C LEU A 577 11.30 14.13 13.77
N GLY A 578 11.72 12.95 14.23
CA GLY A 578 13.00 12.74 14.91
C GLY A 578 13.02 13.09 16.40
N GLN A 579 11.92 13.64 16.96
CA GLN A 579 11.82 13.90 18.39
C GLN A 579 11.90 12.59 19.19
N LYS A 580 12.69 12.56 20.27
CA LYS A 580 12.78 11.42 21.19
C LYS A 580 11.81 11.61 22.36
N LEU A 581 10.88 10.68 22.51
CA LEU A 581 9.93 10.63 23.62
C LEU A 581 10.30 9.51 24.59
N LYS A 582 10.36 9.81 25.88
CA LYS A 582 10.44 8.85 26.98
C LYS A 582 9.16 8.03 27.01
N ILE A 583 9.31 6.71 27.12
CA ILE A 583 8.22 5.75 27.19
C ILE A 583 8.35 5.00 28.52
N THR A 584 7.21 4.73 29.15
CA THR A 584 7.09 3.86 30.32
C THR A 584 6.31 2.63 29.87
N LYS A 585 6.68 1.45 30.34
CA LYS A 585 5.99 0.20 29.99
C LYS A 585 5.22 -0.21 31.23
N GLN A 586 3.90 -0.31 31.15
CA GLN A 586 3.10 -0.89 32.22
C GLN A 586 3.45 -2.36 32.44
#